data_AF-T1G8Q7-F1
#
_entry.id   AF-T1G8Q7-F1
#
_cell.length_a   1.000
_cell.length_b   1.000
_cell.length_c   1.000
_cell.angle_alpha   90.00
_cell.angle_beta   90.00
_cell.angle_gamma   90.00
#
_symmetry.space_group_name_H-M   'P 1'
#
loop_
_entity.id
_entity.type
_entity.pdbx_description
1 polymer ?
#
loop_
_entity_poly.entity_id
_entity_poly.type
_entity_poly.pdbx_seq_one_letter_code
_entity_poly.pdbx_strand_id
1 'polypeptide(L)'
;DESQEFISIEENFYYLAYVLRVFALLHTFTAMAMILGYYCLKVPLVVFKREKEVARNLEFEGMWIAEQPGDDDLKGHWDKLVISTRSFPDKYWDKFVKKKVRTKYAEQYEYDQISNLLGMDSQDGFTVKDNKKASFSLIPTLAEIDWQYQVWKFGIIITDN
;
A
#
# COMPACT_ATOMS: atom_id res chain seq x y z
N ASP A 1 -11.79 0.17 43.04
CA ASP A 1 -12.96 -0.68 43.32
C ASP A 1 -14.09 -0.38 42.35
N GLU A 2 -13.96 -0.84 41.10
CA GLU A 2 -15.12 -1.00 40.23
C GLU A 2 -15.63 -2.43 40.41
N SER A 3 -16.81 -2.56 41.02
CA SER A 3 -17.50 -3.82 41.22
C SER A 3 -17.82 -4.44 39.86
N GLN A 4 -17.33 -5.67 39.61
CA GLN A 4 -17.71 -6.46 38.44
C GLN A 4 -19.24 -6.66 38.44
N GLU A 5 -19.92 -6.01 37.51
CA GLU A 5 -21.36 -6.17 37.30
C GLU A 5 -21.60 -7.49 36.55
N PHE A 6 -21.84 -8.57 37.29
CA PHE A 6 -22.19 -9.86 36.72
C PHE A 6 -23.66 -9.88 36.32
N ILE A 7 -23.93 -9.98 35.03
CA ILE A 7 -25.28 -10.21 34.50
C ILE A 7 -25.66 -11.67 34.82
N SER A 8 -26.40 -11.88 35.92
CA SER A 8 -26.96 -13.18 36.28
C SER A 8 -28.21 -13.46 35.45
N ILE A 9 -28.14 -14.42 34.54
CA ILE A 9 -29.30 -14.88 33.74
C ILE A 9 -30.14 -15.83 34.62
N GLU A 10 -31.44 -15.54 34.72
CA GLU A 10 -32.40 -16.32 35.50
C GLU A 10 -32.46 -17.78 35.02
N GLU A 11 -32.51 -18.76 35.94
CA GLU A 11 -32.33 -20.21 35.66
C GLU A 11 -33.29 -20.76 34.60
N ASN A 12 -34.48 -20.17 34.46
CA ASN A 12 -35.48 -20.55 33.44
C ASN A 12 -35.04 -20.21 31.99
N PHE A 13 -34.00 -19.39 31.81
CA PHE A 13 -33.47 -18.95 30.53
C PHE A 13 -32.03 -19.38 30.28
N TYR A 14 -31.61 -20.54 30.81
CA TYR A 14 -30.24 -21.06 30.68
C TYR A 14 -29.73 -21.12 29.22
N TYR A 15 -30.61 -21.28 28.22
CA TYR A 15 -30.25 -21.31 26.80
C TYR A 15 -29.81 -19.94 26.26
N LEU A 16 -30.26 -18.84 26.87
CA LEU A 16 -30.00 -17.47 26.41
C LEU A 16 -28.50 -17.14 26.42
N ALA A 17 -27.76 -17.65 27.43
CA ALA A 17 -26.31 -17.48 27.52
C ALA A 17 -25.58 -18.07 26.30
N TYR A 18 -25.99 -19.25 25.85
CA TYR A 18 -25.40 -19.92 24.70
C TYR A 18 -25.77 -19.22 23.39
N VAL A 19 -27.03 -18.78 23.26
CA VAL A 19 -27.52 -18.01 22.11
C VAL A 19 -26.76 -16.69 21.97
N LEU A 20 -26.54 -15.94 23.06
CA LEU A 20 -25.75 -14.71 23.05
C LEU A 20 -24.30 -14.95 22.64
N ARG A 21 -23.68 -16.04 23.10
CA ARG A 21 -22.32 -16.41 22.67
C ARG A 21 -22.26 -16.71 21.17
N VAL A 22 -23.24 -17.43 20.64
CA VAL A 22 -23.33 -17.69 19.19
C VAL A 22 -23.50 -16.38 18.42
N PHE A 23 -24.36 -15.48 18.88
CA PHE A 23 -24.50 -14.16 18.26
C PHE A 23 -23.22 -13.33 18.31
N ALA A 24 -22.48 -13.35 19.42
CA ALA A 24 -21.19 -12.67 19.53
C ALA A 24 -20.16 -13.22 18.52
N LEU A 25 -20.11 -14.54 18.36
CA LEU A 25 -19.24 -15.20 17.37
C LEU A 25 -19.65 -14.85 15.93
N LEU A 26 -20.94 -14.92 15.62
CA LEU A 26 -21.47 -14.55 14.30
C LEU A 26 -21.18 -13.09 13.97
N HIS A 27 -21.41 -12.17 14.92
CA HIS A 27 -21.12 -10.75 14.74
C HIS A 27 -19.64 -10.51 14.43
N THR A 28 -18.74 -11.17 15.17
CA THR A 28 -17.29 -11.09 14.93
C THR A 28 -16.91 -11.63 13.56
N PHE A 29 -17.51 -12.75 13.13
CA PHE A 29 -17.26 -13.33 11.81
C PHE A 29 -17.75 -12.43 10.68
N THR A 30 -18.95 -11.86 10.81
CA THR A 30 -19.48 -10.90 9.83
C THR A 30 -18.62 -9.64 9.74
N ALA A 31 -18.17 -9.10 10.88
CA ALA A 31 -17.25 -7.96 10.91
C ALA A 31 -15.92 -8.28 10.21
N MET A 32 -15.35 -9.47 10.47
CA MET A 32 -14.13 -9.92 9.79
C MET A 32 -14.33 -10.07 8.28
N ALA A 33 -15.47 -10.64 7.84
CA ALA A 33 -15.80 -10.77 6.41
C ALA A 33 -15.93 -9.40 5.72
N MET A 34 -16.49 -8.40 6.41
CA MET A 34 -16.58 -7.02 5.91
C MET A 34 -15.19 -6.41 5.68
N ILE A 35 -14.23 -6.62 6.59
CA ILE A 35 -12.84 -6.15 6.42
C ILE A 35 -12.19 -6.78 5.19
N LEU A 36 -12.39 -8.10 4.97
CA LEU A 36 -11.88 -8.78 3.79
C LEU A 36 -12.51 -8.25 2.49
N GLY A 37 -13.82 -8.01 2.50
CA GLY A 37 -14.52 -7.39 1.37
C GLY A 37 -13.98 -5.99 1.06
N TYR A 38 -13.75 -5.17 2.09
CA TYR A 38 -13.14 -3.85 1.95
C TYR A 38 -11.75 -3.94 1.30
N TYR A 39 -10.91 -4.87 1.78
CA TYR A 39 -9.55 -5.05 1.27
C TYR A 39 -9.52 -5.52 -0.20
N CYS A 40 -10.45 -6.37 -0.62
CA CYS A 40 -10.48 -6.87 -1.99
C CYS A 40 -11.12 -5.89 -2.99
N LEU A 41 -12.08 -5.06 -2.55
CA LEU A 41 -12.81 -4.16 -3.46
C LEU A 41 -12.34 -2.71 -3.39
N LYS A 42 -12.23 -2.13 -2.19
CA LYS A 42 -11.99 -0.70 -2.02
C LYS A 42 -10.51 -0.34 -2.06
N VAL A 43 -9.68 -1.06 -1.32
CA VAL A 43 -8.23 -0.78 -1.20
C VAL A 43 -7.52 -0.69 -2.56
N PRO A 44 -7.73 -1.60 -3.52
CA PRO A 44 -7.06 -1.52 -4.83
C PRO A 44 -7.39 -0.23 -5.57
N LEU A 45 -8.62 0.26 -5.46
CA LEU A 45 -9.07 1.50 -6.10
C LEU A 45 -8.43 2.73 -5.46
N VAL A 46 -8.34 2.77 -4.13
CA VAL A 46 -7.72 3.89 -3.40
C VAL A 46 -6.23 3.97 -3.73
N VAL A 47 -5.53 2.84 -3.68
CA VAL A 47 -4.11 2.75 -4.06
C VAL A 47 -3.91 3.16 -5.52
N PHE A 48 -4.78 2.72 -6.43
CA PHE A 48 -4.74 3.14 -7.84
C PHE A 48 -4.88 4.65 -8.02
N LYS A 49 -5.84 5.28 -7.34
CA LYS A 49 -6.03 6.74 -7.41
C LYS A 49 -4.79 7.48 -6.91
N ARG A 50 -4.17 6.98 -5.84
CA ARG A 50 -2.96 7.57 -5.26
C ARG A 50 -1.75 7.43 -6.17
N GLU A 51 -1.47 6.23 -6.67
CA GLU A 51 -0.36 6.02 -7.62
C GLU A 51 -0.55 6.86 -8.90
N LYS A 52 -1.78 6.99 -9.40
CA LYS A 52 -2.10 7.86 -10.53
C LYS A 52 -1.73 9.32 -10.26
N GLU A 53 -2.08 9.83 -9.07
CA GLU A 53 -1.77 11.19 -8.66
C GLU A 53 -0.25 11.40 -8.58
N VAL A 54 0.47 10.51 -7.90
CA VAL A 54 1.93 10.55 -7.79
C VAL A 54 2.60 10.52 -9.17
N ALA A 55 2.17 9.62 -10.05
CA ALA A 55 2.70 9.50 -11.40
C ALA A 55 2.50 10.79 -12.21
N ARG A 56 1.32 11.40 -12.11
CA ARG A 56 1.00 12.64 -12.82
C ARG A 56 1.80 13.83 -12.28
N ASN A 57 1.90 13.97 -10.96
CA ASN A 57 2.65 15.08 -10.36
C ASN A 57 4.15 14.95 -10.67
N LEU A 58 4.68 13.73 -10.68
CA LEU A 58 6.06 13.46 -11.09
C LEU A 58 6.29 13.78 -12.58
N GLU A 59 5.42 13.31 -13.48
CA GLU A 59 5.58 13.50 -14.93
C GLU A 59 5.33 14.94 -15.38
N PHE A 60 4.27 15.59 -14.91
CA PHE A 60 3.82 16.88 -15.45
C PHE A 60 4.28 18.06 -14.61
N GLU A 61 4.17 17.98 -13.29
CA GLU A 61 4.47 19.08 -12.37
C GLU A 61 5.94 19.10 -11.96
N GLY A 62 6.65 17.98 -12.08
CA GLY A 62 8.06 17.89 -11.69
C GLY A 62 8.25 17.87 -10.17
N MET A 63 7.19 17.56 -9.43
CA MET A 63 7.24 17.35 -7.98
C MET A 63 8.32 16.32 -7.65
N TRP A 64 9.05 16.55 -6.56
CA TRP A 64 10.22 15.80 -6.08
C TRP A 64 11.49 15.88 -6.94
N ILE A 65 11.43 16.44 -8.15
CA ILE A 65 12.59 16.67 -9.04
C ILE A 65 12.97 18.16 -9.02
N ALA A 66 12.05 19.01 -9.48
CA ALA A 66 12.25 20.45 -9.57
C ALA A 66 11.77 21.18 -8.31
N GLU A 67 10.67 20.70 -7.74
CA GLU A 67 10.03 21.29 -6.55
C GLU A 67 9.97 20.25 -5.43
N GLN A 68 10.30 20.65 -4.20
CA GLN A 68 10.08 19.80 -3.03
C GLN A 68 8.68 20.08 -2.44
N PRO A 69 8.02 19.05 -1.87
CA PRO A 69 6.79 19.29 -1.14
C PRO A 69 7.04 20.31 -0.02
N GLY A 70 6.10 21.21 0.21
CA GLY A 70 6.19 22.16 1.32
C GLY A 70 6.21 21.42 2.66
N ASP A 71 6.83 21.99 3.68
CA ASP A 71 7.05 21.33 4.99
C ASP A 71 5.74 20.83 5.65
N ASP A 72 4.62 21.52 5.39
CA ASP A 72 3.29 21.15 5.90
C ASP A 72 2.61 20.02 5.10
N ASP A 73 3.13 19.65 3.93
CA ASP A 73 2.56 18.61 3.07
C ASP A 73 3.05 17.21 3.44
N LEU A 74 2.49 16.68 4.53
CA LEU A 74 2.75 15.30 4.98
C LEU A 74 2.42 14.25 3.91
N LYS A 75 1.43 14.53 3.06
CA LYS A 75 0.95 13.65 1.98
C LYS A 75 2.02 13.52 0.90
N GLY A 76 2.61 14.63 0.47
CA GLY A 76 3.71 14.66 -0.51
C GLY A 76 5.02 14.09 0.03
N HIS A 77 5.31 14.29 1.32
CA HIS A 77 6.46 13.67 1.99
C HIS A 77 6.34 12.15 2.06
N TRP A 78 5.14 11.64 2.36
CA TRP A 78 4.87 10.20 2.37
C TRP A 78 5.01 9.58 0.97
N ASP A 79 4.55 10.28 -0.08
CA ASP A 79 4.68 9.82 -1.47
C ASP A 79 6.12 9.78 -1.98
N LYS A 80 7.01 10.59 -1.41
CA LYS A 80 8.45 10.49 -1.70
C LYS A 80 9.01 9.10 -1.36
N LEU A 81 8.38 8.36 -0.45
CA LEU A 81 8.77 6.99 -0.17
C LEU A 81 8.47 6.05 -1.36
N VAL A 82 7.39 6.25 -2.12
CA VAL A 82 7.00 5.30 -3.16
C VAL A 82 7.80 5.46 -4.45
N ILE A 83 8.27 6.67 -4.77
CA ILE A 83 8.91 6.96 -6.06
C ILE A 83 10.20 6.16 -6.28
N SER A 84 10.95 5.85 -5.22
CA SER A 84 12.20 5.09 -5.29
C SER A 84 12.00 3.58 -5.24
N THR A 85 10.77 3.10 -4.99
CA THR A 85 10.48 1.67 -4.85
C THR A 85 10.54 0.97 -6.20
N ARG A 86 10.98 -0.30 -6.24
CA ARG A 86 11.06 -1.06 -7.49
C ARG A 86 9.68 -1.43 -8.01
N SER A 87 8.72 -1.61 -7.11
CA SER A 87 7.34 -1.96 -7.45
C SER A 87 6.54 -0.80 -8.06
N PHE A 88 6.94 0.46 -7.85
CA PHE A 88 6.21 1.59 -8.42
C PHE A 88 6.42 1.71 -9.94
N PRO A 89 5.35 1.84 -10.76
CA PRO A 89 3.93 1.78 -10.41
C PRO A 89 3.32 0.37 -10.56
N ASP A 90 2.69 -0.19 -9.51
CA ASP A 90 2.13 -1.56 -9.52
C ASP A 90 0.63 -1.60 -9.88
N LYS A 91 -0.17 -0.67 -9.35
CA LYS A 91 -1.63 -0.61 -9.61
C LYS A 91 -1.98 0.31 -10.77
N TYR A 92 -1.21 1.37 -11.00
CA TYR A 92 -1.45 2.29 -12.09
C TYR A 92 -1.19 1.64 -13.46
N TRP A 93 -1.91 2.10 -14.48
CA TRP A 93 -1.94 1.47 -15.80
C TRP A 93 -0.66 1.72 -16.61
N ASP A 94 -0.05 2.90 -16.47
CA ASP A 94 1.18 3.24 -17.18
C ASP A 94 2.41 2.75 -16.40
N LYS A 95 3.05 1.69 -16.91
CA LYS A 95 4.25 1.08 -16.30
C LYS A 95 5.56 1.78 -16.66
N PHE A 96 5.53 2.73 -17.60
CA PHE A 96 6.73 3.37 -18.12
C PHE A 96 6.94 4.79 -17.58
N VAL A 97 6.21 5.20 -16.54
CA VAL A 97 6.28 6.54 -15.94
C VAL A 97 7.72 6.91 -15.57
N LYS A 98 8.47 6.04 -14.87
CA LYS A 98 9.87 6.31 -14.49
C LYS A 98 10.76 6.61 -15.69
N LYS A 99 10.61 5.83 -16.77
CA LYS A 99 11.35 6.02 -18.02
C LYS A 99 10.98 7.34 -18.70
N LYS A 100 9.69 7.68 -18.76
CA LYS A 100 9.20 8.94 -19.33
C LYS A 100 9.71 10.16 -18.56
N VAL A 101 9.61 10.13 -17.24
CA VAL A 101 10.11 11.18 -16.34
C VAL A 101 11.61 11.37 -16.55
N ARG A 102 12.38 10.28 -16.57
CA ARG A 102 13.82 10.34 -16.84
C ARG A 102 14.13 10.97 -18.20
N THR A 103 13.42 10.61 -19.27
CA THR A 103 13.61 11.22 -20.59
C THR A 103 13.23 12.70 -20.60
N LYS A 104 12.13 13.08 -19.94
CA LYS A 104 11.62 14.46 -19.94
C LYS A 104 12.54 15.44 -19.23
N TYR A 105 13.11 15.04 -18.10
CA TYR A 105 13.96 15.91 -17.27
C TYR A 105 15.46 15.74 -17.52
N ALA A 106 15.87 14.84 -18.42
CA ALA A 106 17.28 14.60 -18.74
C ALA A 106 18.02 15.81 -19.34
N GLU A 107 17.31 16.77 -19.94
CA GLU A 107 17.93 17.99 -20.47
C GLU A 107 18.23 19.02 -19.38
N GLN A 108 17.46 19.02 -18.28
CA GLN A 108 17.53 20.01 -17.22
C GLN A 108 18.35 19.55 -16.01
N TYR A 109 18.37 18.24 -15.74
CA TYR A 109 19.01 17.64 -14.57
C TYR A 109 19.92 16.49 -14.98
N GLU A 110 20.91 16.17 -14.14
CA GLU A 110 21.84 15.08 -14.41
C GLU A 110 21.14 13.72 -14.43
N TYR A 111 21.46 12.92 -15.44
CA TYR A 111 20.85 11.60 -15.67
C TYR A 111 20.95 10.69 -14.44
N ASP A 112 22.12 10.63 -13.81
CA ASP A 112 22.39 9.75 -12.67
C ASP A 112 21.62 10.18 -11.41
N GLN A 113 21.41 11.49 -11.22
CA GLN A 113 20.63 12.02 -10.10
C GLN A 113 19.16 11.61 -10.20
N ILE A 114 18.56 11.73 -11.38
CA ILE A 114 17.17 11.31 -11.61
C ILE A 114 17.04 9.79 -11.48
N SER A 115 18.00 9.03 -12.00
CA SER A 115 17.99 7.56 -11.91
C SER A 115 18.04 7.08 -10.45
N ASN A 116 18.91 7.68 -9.64
CA ASN A 116 19.03 7.36 -8.21
C ASN A 116 17.78 7.76 -7.43
N LEU A 117 17.18 8.93 -7.71
CA LEU A 117 15.93 9.37 -7.07
C LEU A 117 14.77 8.40 -7.35
N LEU A 118 14.65 7.94 -8.59
CA LEU A 118 13.60 7.01 -9.02
C LEU A 118 13.90 5.55 -8.64
N GLY A 119 15.04 5.26 -8.01
CA GLY A 119 15.48 3.89 -7.71
C GLY A 119 15.63 3.02 -8.95
N MET A 120 15.96 3.65 -10.09
CA MET A 120 16.31 2.96 -11.33
C MET A 120 17.78 2.56 -11.26
N ASP A 121 18.07 1.36 -10.75
CA ASP A 121 19.41 0.80 -10.84
C ASP A 121 19.82 0.73 -12.32
N SER A 122 21.11 0.90 -12.64
CA SER A 122 21.67 0.88 -14.02
C SER A 122 21.39 -0.40 -14.82
N GLN A 123 20.70 -1.36 -14.22
CA GLN A 123 20.28 -2.65 -14.76
C GLN A 123 18.82 -2.68 -15.25
N ASP A 124 18.11 -1.55 -15.27
CA ASP A 124 16.74 -1.40 -15.83
C ASP A 124 16.68 -1.50 -17.38
N GLY A 125 17.75 -1.97 -18.02
CA GLY A 125 17.71 -2.48 -19.37
C GLY A 125 17.02 -3.84 -19.40
N PHE A 126 15.67 -3.86 -19.32
CA PHE A 126 14.79 -4.99 -19.62
C PHE A 126 15.45 -6.37 -19.41
N THR A 127 15.91 -6.68 -18.19
CA THR A 127 16.14 -8.07 -17.86
C THR A 127 14.74 -8.62 -17.63
N VAL A 128 14.19 -9.31 -18.62
CA VAL A 128 13.21 -10.38 -18.40
C VAL A 128 13.85 -11.22 -17.30
N LYS A 129 13.47 -10.99 -16.04
CA LYS A 129 13.80 -11.91 -14.97
C LYS A 129 13.07 -13.18 -15.36
N ASP A 130 13.83 -14.08 -15.95
CA ASP A 130 13.41 -15.42 -16.29
C ASP A 130 12.55 -15.93 -15.15
N ASN A 131 11.32 -16.28 -15.52
CA ASN A 131 10.32 -16.87 -14.66
C ASN A 131 10.80 -18.30 -14.30
N LYS A 132 11.91 -18.39 -13.57
CA LYS A 132 12.38 -19.64 -12.98
C LYS A 132 11.41 -19.92 -11.85
N LYS A 133 10.46 -20.81 -12.17
CA LYS A 133 9.58 -21.54 -11.26
C LYS A 133 10.38 -21.95 -10.01
N ALA A 134 10.42 -21.08 -9.02
CA ALA A 134 11.09 -21.35 -7.75
C ALA A 134 10.06 -22.08 -6.89
N SER A 135 10.41 -23.30 -6.54
CA SER A 135 9.69 -24.22 -5.67
C SER A 135 9.01 -23.50 -4.50
N PHE A 136 7.78 -23.91 -4.21
CA PHE A 136 6.90 -23.50 -3.11
C PHE A 136 7.62 -23.49 -1.75
N SER A 137 8.41 -22.44 -1.49
CA SER A 137 9.12 -22.20 -0.24
C SER A 137 8.77 -20.78 0.18
N LEU A 138 7.92 -20.68 1.20
CA LEU A 138 7.31 -19.42 1.63
C LEU A 138 8.33 -18.42 2.23
N ILE A 139 9.50 -18.88 2.65
CA ILE A 139 10.50 -18.07 3.35
C ILE A 139 11.34 -17.20 2.39
N PRO A 140 11.94 -17.73 1.30
CA PRO A 140 12.66 -16.90 0.33
C PRO A 140 11.75 -15.93 -0.44
N THR A 141 10.46 -16.24 -0.61
CA THR A 141 9.50 -15.34 -1.26
C THR A 141 9.17 -14.09 -0.43
N LEU A 142 9.30 -14.14 0.90
CA LEU A 142 9.05 -12.98 1.77
C LEU A 142 10.18 -11.94 1.70
N ALA A 143 11.40 -12.37 1.40
CA ALA A 143 12.55 -11.47 1.21
C ALA A 143 12.52 -10.74 -0.15
N GLU A 144 11.74 -11.25 -1.11
CA GLU A 144 11.54 -10.61 -2.42
C GLU A 144 10.46 -9.52 -2.40
N ILE A 145 9.73 -9.38 -1.28
CA ILE A 145 8.69 -8.36 -1.13
C ILE A 145 9.33 -6.97 -0.95
N ASP A 146 8.86 -6.01 -1.75
CA ASP A 146 9.19 -4.60 -1.60
C ASP A 146 8.49 -4.02 -0.34
N TRP A 147 9.17 -4.14 0.80
CA TRP A 147 8.66 -3.66 2.09
C TRP A 147 8.42 -2.15 2.12
N GLN A 148 9.20 -1.38 1.38
CA GLN A 148 9.04 0.07 1.29
C GLN A 148 7.70 0.41 0.62
N TYR A 149 7.36 -0.29 -0.47
CA TYR A 149 6.05 -0.18 -1.10
C TYR A 149 4.91 -0.65 -0.19
N GLN A 150 5.09 -1.75 0.56
CA GLN A 150 4.07 -2.22 1.50
C GLN A 150 3.80 -1.19 2.61
N VAL A 151 4.84 -0.62 3.23
CA VAL A 151 4.70 0.41 4.28
C VAL A 151 3.95 1.63 3.73
N TRP A 152 4.31 2.10 2.53
CA TRP A 152 3.60 3.20 1.89
C TRP A 152 2.10 2.89 1.67
N LYS A 153 1.80 1.69 1.17
CA LYS A 153 0.43 1.20 0.96
C LYS A 153 -0.36 1.13 2.27
N PHE A 154 0.24 0.64 3.35
CA PHE A 154 -0.39 0.63 4.67
C PHE A 154 -0.70 2.04 5.16
N GLY A 155 0.21 2.99 4.98
CA GLY A 155 -0.03 4.40 5.29
C GLY A 155 -1.27 4.94 4.59
N ILE A 156 -1.43 4.67 3.29
CA ILE A 156 -2.62 5.10 2.54
C ILE A 156 -3.90 4.50 3.13
N ILE A 157 -3.89 3.20 3.43
CA ILE A 157 -5.07 2.50 3.96
C ILE A 157 -5.47 3.05 5.33
N ILE A 158 -4.49 3.39 6.19
CA ILE A 158 -4.75 3.95 7.53
C ILE A 158 -5.30 5.37 7.45
N THR A 159 -4.88 6.16 6.45
CA THR A 159 -5.36 7.53 6.25
C THR A 159 -6.65 7.64 5.46
N ASP A 160 -7.17 6.52 4.94
CA ASP A 160 -8.44 6.47 4.20
C ASP A 160 -9.60 6.46 5.21
N ASN A 161 -10.57 7.36 5.03
CA ASN A 161 -11.73 7.55 5.94
C ASN A 161 -12.97 6.80 5.46
#